data_AF-A0A5C6M1P7-F1
#
_entry.id   AF-A0A5C6M1P7-F1
#
_cell.length_a   1.000
_cell.length_b   1.000
_cell.length_c   1.000
_cell.angle_alpha   90.00
_cell.angle_beta   90.00
_cell.angle_gamma   90.00
#
_symmetry.space_group_name_H-M   'P 1'
#
loop_
_entity.id
_entity.type
_entity.pdbx_description
1 polymer ?
#
loop_
_entity_poly.entity_id
_entity_poly.type
_entity_poly.pdbx_seq_one_letter_code
_entity_poly.pdbx_strand_id
1 'polypeptide(L)' 'MVQGGDMTLVVGILVTYGLVQFIQTYLLEPLVVGSGVDLNPMATIVGLVAGELLWGIPGMVMAIPLMGR' A
#
# COMPACT_ATOMS: atom_id res chain seq x y z
N MET A 1 16.28 38.05 -9.84
CA MET A 1 16.48 37.69 -8.43
C MET A 1 15.28 36.87 -7.98
N VAL A 2 15.37 35.55 -8.03
CA VAL A 2 14.46 34.61 -7.37
C VAL A 2 15.38 33.54 -6.80
N GLN A 3 15.94 33.80 -5.63
CA GLN A 3 16.79 32.87 -4.89
C GLN A 3 16.48 33.12 -3.42
N GLY A 4 15.48 32.37 -2.92
CA GLY A 4 14.82 32.62 -1.63
C GLY A 4 13.44 31.97 -1.55
N GLY A 5 12.85 31.60 -2.70
CA GLY A 5 11.62 30.80 -2.78
C GLY A 5 11.86 29.29 -2.69
N ASP A 6 13.04 28.79 -3.05
CA ASP A 6 13.22 27.35 -3.27
C ASP A 6 13.17 26.53 -1.98
N MET A 7 13.88 26.95 -0.92
CA MET A 7 13.93 26.19 0.34
C MET A 7 12.59 26.23 1.10
N THR A 8 11.95 27.40 1.16
CA THR A 8 10.68 27.59 1.85
C THR A 8 9.54 26.85 1.15
N LEU A 9 9.52 26.84 -0.19
CA LEU A 9 8.54 26.06 -0.95
C LEU A 9 8.76 24.56 -0.76
N VAL A 10 10.01 24.09 -0.82
CA VAL A 10 10.33 22.67 -0.61
C VAL A 10 9.92 22.21 0.79
N VAL A 11 10.24 23.00 1.82
CA VAL A 11 9.81 22.70 3.20
C VAL A 11 8.28 22.69 3.30
N GLY A 12 7.61 23.64 2.66
CA GLY A 12 6.15 23.69 2.59
C GLY A 12 5.54 22.42 1.99
N ILE A 13 6.04 21.94 0.84
CA ILE A 13 5.48 20.73 0.23
C ILE A 13 5.79 19.49 1.08
N LEU A 14 6.99 19.40 1.67
CA LEU A 14 7.37 18.26 2.53
C LEU A 14 6.46 18.15 3.75
N VAL A 15 6.18 19.26 4.42
CA VAL A 15 5.28 19.28 5.59
C VAL A 15 3.87 18.91 5.16
N THR A 16 3.39 19.47 4.05
CA THR A 16 2.02 19.24 3.58
C THR A 16 1.83 17.79 3.15
N TYR A 17 2.73 17.25 2.31
CA TYR A 17 2.70 15.84 1.91
C TYR A 17 2.93 14.89 3.07
N GLY A 18 3.81 15.22 4.02
CA GLY A 18 4.06 14.42 5.21
C GLY A 18 2.79 14.28 6.07
N LEU A 19 2.07 15.38 6.31
CA LEU A 19 0.79 15.35 7.01
C LEU A 19 -0.26 14.54 6.25
N VAL A 20 -0.36 14.74 4.93
CA VAL A 20 -1.30 14.02 4.09
C VAL A 20 -1.00 12.52 4.08
N GLN A 21 0.27 12.11 3.94
CA GLN A 21 0.67 10.70 4.02
C GLN A 21 0.37 10.10 5.39
N PHE A 22 0.68 10.82 6.47
CA PHE A 22 0.41 10.32 7.82
C PHE A 22 -1.08 10.03 8.01
N ILE A 23 -1.94 10.97 7.61
CA ILE A 23 -3.40 10.79 7.67
C ILE A 23 -3.84 9.66 6.74
N GLN A 24 -3.29 9.58 5.53
CA GLN A 24 -3.64 8.53 4.58
C GLN A 24 -3.29 7.14 5.10
N THR A 25 -2.06 6.91 5.52
CA THR A 25 -1.58 5.60 5.92
C THR A 25 -2.10 5.16 7.29
N TYR A 26 -2.18 6.06 8.27
CA TYR A 26 -2.55 5.67 9.63
C TYR A 26 -4.04 5.83 9.96
N LEU A 27 -4.78 6.69 9.24
CA LEU A 27 -6.21 6.88 9.48
C LEU A 27 -7.07 6.42 8.29
N LEU A 28 -6.83 6.97 7.09
CA LEU A 28 -7.72 6.73 5.95
C LEU A 28 -7.62 5.30 5.44
N GLU A 29 -6.43 4.74 5.26
CA GLU A 29 -6.23 3.35 4.86
C GLU A 29 -6.98 2.41 5.81
N PRO A 30 -6.73 2.37 7.14
CA PRO A 30 -7.48 1.46 8.00
C PRO A 30 -8.99 1.76 8.08
N LEU A 31 -9.44 3.01 7.89
CA LEU A 31 -10.86 3.36 7.82
C LEU A 31 -11.52 2.90 6.51
N VAL A 32 -10.81 2.96 5.38
CA VAL A 32 -11.34 2.68 4.04
C VAL A 32 -11.16 1.21 3.68
N VAL A 33 -10.00 0.63 4.00
CA VAL A 33 -9.66 -0.78 3.78
C VAL A 33 -9.91 -1.67 5.01
N GLY A 34 -10.49 -1.10 6.08
CA GLY A 34 -11.20 -1.78 7.18
C GLY A 34 -10.78 -3.24 7.41
N SER A 35 -9.79 -3.43 8.30
CA SER A 35 -9.12 -4.72 8.55
C SER A 35 -8.63 -5.38 7.25
N GLY A 36 -7.55 -4.81 6.70
CA GLY A 36 -6.73 -5.53 5.74
C GLY A 36 -6.37 -6.87 6.36
N VAL A 37 -6.87 -7.92 5.71
CA VAL A 37 -6.79 -9.33 6.09
C VAL A 37 -5.55 -9.62 6.94
N ASP A 38 -5.73 -10.27 8.10
CA ASP A 38 -4.65 -10.82 8.94
C ASP A 38 -3.95 -11.99 8.21
N LEU A 39 -3.51 -11.74 6.99
CA LEU A 39 -2.86 -12.69 6.12
C LEU A 39 -1.39 -12.72 6.49
N ASN A 40 -0.98 -13.81 7.12
CA ASN A 40 0.44 -14.07 7.35
C ASN A 40 1.19 -13.91 6.01
N PRO A 41 2.15 -12.97 5.89
CA PRO A 41 2.84 -12.69 4.63
C PRO A 41 3.47 -13.93 3.97
N MET A 42 3.90 -14.90 4.77
CA MET A 42 4.41 -16.18 4.26
C MET A 42 3.30 -17.00 3.59
N ALA A 43 2.10 -17.04 4.15
CA ALA A 43 0.96 -17.73 3.55
C ALA A 43 0.57 -17.09 2.22
N THR A 44 0.58 -15.76 2.13
CA THR A 44 0.31 -15.02 0.89
C THR A 44 1.30 -15.38 -0.22
N ILE A 45 2.60 -15.40 0.09
CA ILE A 45 3.65 -15.76 -0.87
C ILE A 45 3.48 -17.20 -1.34
N VAL A 46 3.30 -18.15 -0.40
CA VAL A 46 3.10 -19.57 -0.73
C VAL A 46 1.87 -19.76 -1.61
N GLY A 47 0.79 -19.05 -1.31
CA GLY A 47 -0.44 -19.11 -2.06
C GLY A 47 -0.35 -18.49 -3.46
N LEU A 48 0.38 -17.39 -3.63
CA LEU A 48 0.69 -16.82 -4.94
C LEU A 48 1.51 -17.80 -5.79
N VAL A 49 2.57 -18.39 -5.22
CA VAL A 49 3.40 -19.38 -5.91
C VAL A 49 2.57 -20.61 -6.28
N ALA A 50 1.72 -21.10 -5.37
CA ALA A 50 0.82 -22.22 -5.67
C ALA A 50 -0.18 -21.89 -6.79
N GLY A 51 -0.78 -20.69 -6.76
CA GLY A 51 -1.68 -20.22 -7.82
C GLY A 51 -0.98 -20.08 -9.17
N GLU A 52 0.24 -19.55 -9.17
CA GLU A 52 1.10 -19.45 -10.35
C GLU A 52 1.39 -20.83 -10.95
N LEU A 53 1.75 -21.81 -10.13
CA LEU A 53 2.06 -23.16 -10.60
C LEU A 53 0.84 -23.89 -11.15
N LEU A 54 -0.36 -23.65 -10.61
CA LEU A 54 -1.59 -24.31 -11.04
C LEU A 54 -2.15 -23.70 -12.33
N TRP A 55 -2.19 -22.37 -12.43
CA TRP A 55 -2.91 -21.69 -13.52
C TRP A 55 -2.20 -20.43 -14.05
N GLY A 56 -0.96 -20.16 -13.62
CA GLY A 56 -0.20 -18.99 -14.02
C GLY A 56 -0.76 -17.69 -13.44
N ILE A 57 -0.73 -16.62 -14.24
CA ILE A 57 -1.16 -15.27 -13.82
C ILE A 57 -2.61 -15.25 -13.30
N PRO A 58 -3.61 -15.89 -13.95
CA PRO A 58 -4.96 -15.99 -13.40
C PRO A 58 -5.01 -16.62 -12.00
N GLY A 59 -4.17 -17.63 -11.73
CA GLY A 59 -4.10 -18.30 -10.44
C GLY A 59 -3.56 -17.40 -9.33
N MET A 60 -2.59 -16.53 -9.65
CA MET A 60 -2.09 -15.51 -8.71
C MET A 60 -3.18 -14.48 -8.35
N VAL A 61 -3.97 -14.02 -9.33
CA VAL A 61 -5.06 -13.06 -9.10
C VAL A 61 -6.16 -13.67 -8.21
N MET A 62 -6.46 -14.96 -8.38
CA MET A 62 -7.43 -15.68 -7.54
C MET A 62 -6.89 -16.02 -6.15
N ALA A 63 -5.58 -16.13 -5.98
CA ALA A 63 -4.97 -16.44 -4.68
C ALA A 63 -5.33 -15.38 -3.62
N ILE A 64 -5.32 -14.10 -3.99
CA ILE A 64 -5.62 -12.98 -3.07
C ILE A 64 -7.04 -13.08 -2.48
N PRO A 65 -8.15 -13.20 -3.24
CA PRO A 65 -9.49 -13.34 -2.66
C PRO A 65 -9.73 -14.69 -1.97
N LEU A 66 -9.02 -15.76 -2.35
CA LEU A 66 -9.16 -17.07 -1.72
C LEU A 66 -8.54 -17.13 -0.32
N MET A 67 -7.40 -16.47 -0.14
CA MET A 67 -6.75 -16.32 1.15
C MET A 67 -7.28 -15.11 1.93
N GLY A 68 -7.67 -14.05 1.22
CA GLY A 68 -8.06 -12.75 1.72
C GLY A 68 -9.36 -12.72 2.53
N ARG A 69 -9.35 -13.33 3.71
CA ARG A 69 -10.39 -13.27 4.75
C ARG A 69 -9.74 -13.34 6.12
#